data_AF-A0A6P0IZ03-F1
#
_entry.id   AF-A0A6P0IZ03-F1
#
_cell.length_a   1.000
_cell.length_b   1.000
_cell.length_c   1.000
_cell.angle_alpha   90.00
_cell.angle_beta   90.00
_cell.angle_gamma   90.00
#
_symmetry.space_group_name_H-M   'P 1'
#
loop_
_entity.id
_entity.type
_entity.pdbx_description
1 polymer ?
#
loop_
_entity_poly.entity_id
_entity_poly.type
_entity_poly.pdbx_seq_one_letter_code
_entity_poly.pdbx_strand_id
1 'polypeptide(L)'
;MAHTFLLEAGCWRLRGNWLERNGKLIVVRGGTMVTWSRENWFTMVTRLVFPNREREDISCQYLGRLDTGDQKYTFVLQHSLLGRVEGEGWVARESIVQRYWVLGDPQRRSGFETRYQRNENI
;
A
#
# COMPACT_ATOMS: atom_id res chain seq x y z
N MET A 1 -14.28 -0.25 19.38
CA MET A 1 -14.31 -0.93 18.07
C MET A 1 -14.37 0.13 16.99
N ALA A 2 -13.23 0.42 16.37
CA ALA A 2 -13.12 1.31 15.21
C ALA A 2 -11.86 0.88 14.45
N HIS A 3 -11.84 -0.35 13.94
CA HIS A 3 -10.76 -0.82 13.08
C HIS A 3 -11.22 -0.70 11.66
N THR A 4 -10.44 0.03 10.89
CA THR A 4 -10.80 0.53 9.58
C THR A 4 -10.58 -0.55 8.54
N PHE A 5 -11.63 -0.82 7.77
CA PHE A 5 -11.77 -1.92 6.80
C PHE A 5 -10.52 -2.24 5.96
N LEU A 6 -9.79 -1.23 5.48
CA LEU A 6 -8.64 -1.46 4.58
C LEU A 6 -7.36 -1.94 5.28
N LEU A 7 -7.25 -1.79 6.61
CA LEU A 7 -6.22 -2.45 7.41
C LEU A 7 -6.79 -3.64 8.19
N GLU A 8 -8.03 -4.07 7.96
CA GLU A 8 -8.53 -5.28 8.62
C GLU A 8 -7.77 -6.52 8.16
N ALA A 9 -7.60 -7.45 9.10
CA ALA A 9 -7.01 -8.75 8.79
C ALA A 9 -7.81 -9.42 7.67
N GLY A 10 -7.15 -9.82 6.59
CA GLY A 10 -7.82 -10.43 5.45
C GLY A 10 -7.08 -10.30 4.14
N CYS A 11 -7.72 -10.79 3.08
CA CYS A 11 -7.23 -10.75 1.72
C CYS A 11 -8.13 -9.87 0.85
N TRP A 12 -7.50 -8.90 0.19
CA TRP A 12 -8.16 -7.86 -0.58
C TRP A 12 -7.72 -7.94 -2.03
N ARG A 13 -8.64 -7.71 -2.96
CA ARG A 13 -8.34 -7.61 -4.40
C ARG A 13 -8.13 -6.16 -4.78
N LEU A 14 -7.09 -5.89 -5.56
CA LEU A 14 -6.75 -4.56 -6.07
C LEU A 14 -6.96 -4.52 -7.59
N ARG A 15 -7.60 -3.45 -8.07
CA ARG A 15 -7.79 -3.16 -9.49
C ARG A 15 -7.66 -1.66 -9.71
N GLY A 16 -6.96 -1.26 -10.75
CA GLY A 16 -6.81 0.15 -11.09
C GLY A 16 -5.94 0.38 -12.30
N ASN A 17 -5.42 1.60 -12.39
CA ASN A 17 -4.46 2.00 -13.41
C ASN A 17 -3.22 2.59 -12.73
N TRP A 18 -2.06 2.22 -13.24
CA TRP A 18 -0.78 2.84 -12.94
C TRP A 18 -0.55 4.01 -13.89
N LEU A 19 -0.33 5.20 -13.34
CA LEU A 19 -0.06 6.40 -14.13
C LEU A 19 1.45 6.60 -14.30
N GLU A 20 1.88 6.65 -15.55
CA GLU A 20 3.25 6.96 -15.92
C GLU A 20 3.54 8.45 -15.93
N ARG A 21 4.83 8.82 -15.87
CA ARG A 21 5.27 10.23 -15.97
C ARG A 21 4.87 10.89 -17.29
N ASN A 22 4.76 10.12 -18.37
CA ASN A 22 4.32 10.59 -19.68
C ASN A 22 2.79 10.62 -19.85
N GLY A 23 2.03 10.37 -18.77
CA GLY A 23 0.57 10.35 -18.80
C GLY A 23 -0.05 9.03 -19.26
N LYS A 24 0.75 8.02 -19.63
CA LYS A 24 0.23 6.70 -20.01
C LYS A 24 -0.39 6.01 -18.80
N LEU A 25 -1.63 5.54 -18.96
CA LEU A 25 -2.29 4.67 -18.00
C LEU A 25 -2.01 3.20 -18.37
N ILE A 26 -1.53 2.44 -17.40
CA ILE A 26 -1.26 1.00 -17.54
C ILE A 26 -2.21 0.27 -16.60
N VAL A 27 -2.98 -0.69 -17.11
CA VAL A 27 -3.88 -1.49 -16.27
C VAL A 27 -3.04 -2.25 -15.24
N VAL A 28 -3.48 -2.23 -13.99
CA VAL A 28 -2.84 -3.00 -12.91
C VAL A 28 -3.88 -3.80 -12.15
N ARG A 29 -3.53 -5.05 -11.84
CA ARG A 29 -4.32 -5.94 -10.98
C ARG A 29 -3.45 -6.37 -9.82
N GLY A 30 -4.05 -6.72 -8.70
CA GLY A 30 -3.26 -7.18 -7.57
C GLY A 30 -4.10 -7.72 -6.45
N GLY A 31 -3.41 -7.99 -5.35
CA GLY A 31 -4.02 -8.31 -4.09
C GLY A 31 -3.14 -7.84 -2.94
N THR A 32 -3.78 -7.61 -1.79
CA THR A 32 -3.08 -7.33 -0.56
C THR A 32 -3.60 -8.22 0.56
N MET A 33 -2.70 -8.77 1.35
CA MET A 33 -3.02 -9.58 2.52
C MET A 33 -2.52 -8.84 3.75
N VAL A 34 -3.39 -8.66 4.74
CA VAL A 34 -3.09 -7.97 5.99
C VAL A 34 -3.23 -8.96 7.14
N THR A 35 -2.25 -8.99 8.03
CA THR A 35 -2.32 -9.75 9.28
C THR A 35 -1.91 -8.86 10.45
N TRP A 36 -2.52 -9.07 11.61
CA TRP A 36 -2.19 -8.34 12.84
C TRP A 36 -1.45 -9.23 13.82
N SER A 37 -0.52 -8.64 14.54
CA SER A 37 0.09 -9.21 15.72
C SER A 37 -0.27 -8.38 16.95
N ARG A 38 0.33 -8.69 18.11
CA ARG A 38 0.05 -7.96 19.36
C ARG A 38 0.51 -6.50 19.25
N GLU A 39 -0.04 -5.64 20.11
CA GLU A 39 0.42 -4.24 20.28
C GLU A 39 0.28 -3.34 19.04
N ASN A 40 -0.81 -3.51 18.28
CA ASN A 40 -1.15 -2.70 17.10
C ASN A 40 -0.14 -2.80 15.94
N TRP A 41 0.65 -3.87 15.90
CA TRP A 41 1.50 -4.18 14.76
C TRP A 41 0.73 -4.95 13.69
N PHE A 42 1.00 -4.63 12.42
CA PHE A 42 0.46 -5.34 11.28
C PHE A 42 1.56 -5.65 10.26
N THR A 43 1.40 -6.76 9.56
CA THR A 43 2.12 -7.01 8.31
C THR A 43 1.13 -6.90 7.16
N MET A 44 1.59 -6.33 6.05
CA MET A 44 0.82 -6.27 4.83
C MET A 44 1.70 -6.77 3.68
N VAL A 45 1.19 -7.67 2.85
CA VAL A 45 1.88 -8.17 1.67
C VAL A 45 1.05 -7.83 0.45
N THR A 46 1.59 -6.99 -0.43
CA THR A 46 0.91 -6.56 -1.66
C THR A 46 1.65 -7.08 -2.87
N ARG A 47 0.91 -7.60 -3.85
CA ARG A 47 1.44 -7.94 -5.17
C ARG A 47 0.61 -7.23 -6.24
N LEU A 48 1.29 -6.54 -7.14
CA LEU A 48 0.73 -5.89 -8.32
C LEU A 48 1.29 -6.56 -9.58
N VAL A 49 0.41 -6.83 -10.53
CA VAL A 49 0.67 -7.51 -11.79
C VAL A 49 0.20 -6.64 -12.93
N PHE A 50 1.04 -6.52 -13.95
CA PHE A 50 0.76 -5.77 -15.18
C PHE A 50 0.41 -6.76 -16.29
N PRO A 51 -0.88 -6.99 -16.58
CA PRO A 51 -1.34 -8.12 -17.37
C PRO A 51 -0.82 -8.11 -18.81
N ASN A 52 -0.57 -6.94 -19.41
CA ASN A 52 -0.01 -6.86 -20.76
C ASN A 52 1.52 -6.74 -20.76
N ARG A 53 2.16 -7.02 -19.61
CA ARG A 53 3.62 -7.06 -19.41
C ARG A 53 4.32 -5.77 -19.80
N GLU A 54 3.63 -4.63 -19.70
CA GLU A 54 4.24 -3.32 -19.94
C GLU A 54 5.27 -2.95 -18.87
N ARG A 55 5.22 -3.62 -17.71
CA ARG A 55 6.08 -3.42 -16.55
C ARG A 55 6.32 -4.74 -15.82
N GLU A 56 7.39 -4.79 -15.05
CA GLU A 56 7.63 -5.86 -14.08
C GLU A 56 6.59 -5.83 -12.95
N ASP A 57 6.21 -7.01 -12.48
CA ASP A 57 5.38 -7.16 -11.29
C ASP A 57 6.03 -6.47 -10.08
N ILE A 58 5.20 -5.87 -9.24
CA ILE A 58 5.64 -5.23 -8.01
C ILE A 58 5.23 -6.08 -6.82
N SER A 59 6.19 -6.38 -5.94
CA SER A 59 5.92 -7.00 -4.65
C SER A 59 6.35 -6.08 -3.52
N CYS A 60 5.49 -5.96 -2.51
CA CYS A 60 5.67 -5.09 -1.37
C CYS A 60 5.41 -5.87 -0.08
N GLN A 61 6.34 -5.81 0.87
CA GLN A 61 6.19 -6.40 2.20
C GLN A 61 6.34 -5.31 3.25
N TYR A 62 5.25 -5.03 3.95
CA TYR A 62 5.14 -3.98 4.95
C TYR A 62 5.20 -4.60 6.34
N LEU A 63 5.89 -3.91 7.24
CA LEU A 63 5.72 -4.04 8.68
C LEU A 63 5.35 -2.65 9.21
N GLY A 64 4.15 -2.53 9.76
CA GLY A 64 3.62 -1.26 10.24
C GLY A 64 3.05 -1.36 11.64
N ARG A 65 2.89 -0.19 12.25
CA ARG A 65 2.28 -0.04 13.57
C ARG A 65 1.24 1.06 13.53
N LEU A 66 0.03 0.75 13.96
CA LEU A 66 -1.05 1.71 14.13
C LEU A 66 -0.91 2.39 15.50
N ASP A 67 -0.94 3.71 15.53
CA ASP A 67 -0.85 4.48 16.77
C ASP A 67 -2.16 4.35 17.57
N THR A 68 -2.05 4.05 18.85
CA THR A 68 -3.22 3.78 19.71
C THR A 68 -4.08 5.03 19.85
N GLY A 69 -5.32 4.97 19.35
CA GLY A 69 -6.27 6.08 19.42
C GLY A 69 -6.28 7.00 18.21
N ASP A 70 -5.37 6.81 17.26
CA ASP A 70 -5.25 7.60 16.04
C ASP A 70 -5.61 6.79 14.78
N GLN A 71 -5.92 7.52 13.71
CA GLN A 71 -6.04 6.96 12.35
C GLN A 71 -4.69 6.91 11.63
N LYS A 72 -3.59 7.14 12.33
CA LYS A 72 -2.25 7.23 11.77
C LYS A 72 -1.45 5.95 12.04
N TYR A 73 -0.67 5.53 11.07
CA TYR A 73 0.28 4.44 11.23
C TYR A 73 1.62 4.80 10.60
N THR A 74 2.69 4.18 11.09
CA THR A 74 4.02 4.22 10.48
C THR A 74 4.38 2.84 9.96
N PHE A 75 5.25 2.76 8.96
CA PHE A 75 5.67 1.48 8.40
C PHE A 75 7.06 1.52 7.79
N VAL A 76 7.69 0.35 7.78
CA VAL A 76 8.81 0.03 6.91
C VAL A 76 8.31 -0.91 5.82
N LEU A 77 8.83 -0.74 4.60
CA LEU A 77 8.41 -1.51 3.44
C LEU A 77 9.64 -1.99 2.65
N GLN A 78 9.68 -3.28 2.36
CA GLN A 78 10.54 -3.84 1.32
C GLN A 78 9.79 -3.86 -0.01
N HIS A 79 10.23 -3.03 -0.96
CA HIS A 79 9.65 -2.88 -2.29
C HIS A 79 10.57 -3.52 -3.34
N SER A 80 10.04 -4.33 -4.26
CA SER A 80 10.87 -5.03 -5.27
C SER A 80 11.71 -4.08 -6.12
N LEU A 81 11.12 -2.99 -6.60
CA LEU A 81 11.81 -1.99 -7.45
C LEU A 81 12.59 -0.91 -6.68
N LEU A 82 12.10 -0.46 -5.52
CA LEU A 82 12.68 0.68 -4.79
C LEU A 82 13.62 0.25 -3.66
N GLY A 83 13.63 -1.03 -3.29
CA GLY A 83 14.38 -1.50 -2.12
C GLY A 83 13.66 -1.16 -0.81
N ARG A 84 14.41 -0.74 0.21
CA ARG A 84 13.85 -0.38 1.51
C ARG A 84 13.27 1.02 1.47
N VAL A 85 12.05 1.16 1.98
CA VAL A 85 11.39 2.45 2.13
C VAL A 85 10.77 2.56 3.51
N GLU A 86 10.64 3.78 3.99
CA GLU A 86 9.89 4.09 5.21
C GLU A 86 8.75 5.03 4.86
N GLY A 87 7.70 5.00 5.68
CA GLY A 87 6.57 5.85 5.42
C GLY A 87 5.59 5.91 6.56
N GLU A 88 4.56 6.68 6.31
CA GLU A 88 3.42 6.84 7.20
C GLU A 88 2.15 6.88 6.37
N GLY A 89 1.06 6.48 7.01
CA GLY A 89 -0.24 6.51 6.40
C GLY A 89 -1.34 6.90 7.37
N TRP A 90 -2.46 7.23 6.78
CA TRP A 90 -3.68 7.63 7.44
C TRP A 90 -4.83 6.77 6.92
N VAL A 91 -5.63 6.32 7.85
CA VAL A 91 -6.76 5.44 7.60
C VAL A 91 -8.03 6.28 7.68
N ALA A 92 -8.51 6.73 6.53
CA ALA A 92 -9.78 7.44 6.42
C ALA A 92 -10.96 6.45 6.38
N ARG A 93 -12.18 6.99 6.35
CA ARG A 93 -13.43 6.19 6.37
C ARG A 93 -13.49 5.15 5.26
N GLU A 94 -13.08 5.49 4.04
CA GLU A 94 -13.21 4.64 2.84
C GLU A 94 -11.90 4.53 2.06
N SER A 95 -10.81 5.04 2.62
CA SER A 95 -9.52 5.08 1.94
C SER A 95 -8.34 4.99 2.89
N ILE A 96 -7.25 4.42 2.40
CA ILE A 96 -5.92 4.58 3.01
C ILE A 96 -5.14 5.55 2.16
N VAL A 97 -4.56 6.54 2.81
CA VAL A 97 -3.60 7.47 2.21
C VAL A 97 -2.24 7.18 2.81
N GLN A 98 -1.21 7.01 1.99
CA GLN A 98 0.14 6.79 2.49
C GLN A 98 1.17 7.56 1.68
N ARG A 99 2.23 7.96 2.36
CA ARG A 99 3.43 8.54 1.76
C ARG A 99 4.65 7.78 2.23
N TYR A 100 5.65 7.68 1.36
CA TYR A 100 6.89 6.98 1.66
C TYR A 100 8.10 7.66 1.04
N TRP A 101 9.27 7.34 1.57
CA TRP A 101 10.58 7.78 1.12
C TRP A 101 11.53 6.59 1.04
N VAL A 102 12.30 6.53 -0.05
CA VAL A 102 13.24 5.45 -0.31
C VAL A 102 14.50 5.65 0.52
N LEU A 103 14.86 4.66 1.32
CA LEU A 103 16.05 4.70 2.15
C LEU A 103 17.30 4.40 1.33
N GLY A 104 18.38 5.14 1.60
CA GLY A 104 19.66 4.94 0.91
C GLY A 104 19.65 5.33 -0.57
N ASP A 105 18.60 6.00 -1.04
CA ASP A 105 18.48 6.45 -2.42
C ASP A 105 19.09 7.85 -2.59
N PRO A 106 20.15 8.02 -3.40
CA PRO A 106 20.79 9.33 -3.61
C PRO A 106 19.84 10.37 -4.20
N GLN A 107 18.84 9.92 -4.96
CA GLN A 107 17.82 10.77 -5.57
C GLN A 107 16.69 11.17 -4.62
N ARG A 108 16.69 10.64 -3.38
CA ARG A 108 15.67 10.88 -2.36
C ARG A 108 14.25 10.69 -2.89
N ARG A 109 14.05 9.64 -3.69
CA ARG A 109 12.73 9.34 -4.26
C ARG A 109 11.73 9.16 -3.13
N SER A 110 10.55 9.71 -3.35
CA SER A 110 9.39 9.54 -2.48
C SER A 110 8.17 9.19 -3.33
N GLY A 111 7.13 8.72 -2.68
CA GLY A 111 5.86 8.42 -3.35
C GLY A 111 4.68 8.65 -2.44
N PHE A 112 3.53 8.74 -3.08
CA PHE A 112 2.24 8.95 -2.46
C PHE A 112 1.25 7.99 -3.10
N GLU A 113 0.43 7.33 -2.29
CA GLU A 113 -0.58 6.41 -2.74
C GLU A 113 -1.89 6.67 -1.99
N THR A 114 -3.00 6.55 -2.71
CA THR A 114 -4.33 6.48 -2.10
C THR A 114 -5.03 5.24 -2.61
N ARG A 115 -5.47 4.39 -1.68
CA ARG A 115 -6.26 3.19 -1.96
C ARG A 115 -7.67 3.42 -1.47
N TYR A 116 -8.64 3.33 -2.37
CA TYR A 116 -10.05 3.45 -2.05
C TYR A 116 -10.68 2.05 -1.93
N GLN A 117 -11.56 1.89 -0.95
CA GLN A 117 -12.49 0.77 -0.95
C GLN A 117 -13.46 0.94 -2.11
N ARG A 118 -13.56 -0.10 -2.95
CA ARG A 118 -14.61 -0.18 -3.96
C ARG A 118 -15.60 -1.24 -3.52
N ASN A 119 -16.81 -0.83 -3.14
CA ASN A 119 -17.90 -1.77 -2.91
C ASN A 119 -18.25 -2.45 -4.24
N GLU A 120 -18.35 -3.78 -4.27
CA GLU A 120 -18.69 -4.55 -5.48
C GLU A 120 -20.17 -4.39 -5.92
N ASN A 121 -20.92 -3.45 -5.33
CA ASN A 121 -22.36 -3.22 -5.58
C ASN A 121 -22.69 -1.96 -6.41
N ILE A 122 -21.77 -1.48 -7.26
CA ILE A 122 -22.05 -0.42 -8.25
C ILE A 122 -21.52 -0.82 -9.62
#